data_AF-A0A7C3Q976-F1
#
_entry.id   AF-A0A7C3Q976-F1
#
_cell.length_a   1.000
_cell.length_b   1.000
_cell.length_c   1.000
_cell.angle_alpha   90.00
_cell.angle_beta   90.00
_cell.angle_gamma   90.00
#
_symmetry.space_group_name_H-M   'P 1'
#
loop_
_entity.id
_entity.type
_entity.pdbx_description
1 polymer ?
#
loop_
_entity_poly.entity_id
_entity_poly.type
_entity_poly.pdbx_seq_one_letter_code
_entity_poly.pdbx_strand_id
1 'polypeptide(L)' 'MGMKQALLLLNMGGPNNVEEVELFLRNMFADKNILTMNPYTRKLVSAIIINKRLEEVKENYGLLG' A
#
# COMPACT_ATOMS: atom_id res chain seq x y z
N MET A 1 5.87 -28.44 29.15
CA MET A 1 5.23 -27.48 28.23
C MET A 1 5.81 -27.72 26.84
N GLY A 2 4.99 -28.16 25.88
CA GLY A 2 5.46 -28.35 24.49
C GLY A 2 5.72 -27.02 23.79
N MET A 3 6.66 -27.00 22.85
CA MET A 3 6.90 -25.81 22.01
C MET A 3 5.65 -25.50 21.18
N LYS A 4 5.20 -24.25 21.24
CA LYS A 4 4.12 -23.74 20.38
C LYS A 4 4.74 -23.25 19.09
N GLN A 5 4.25 -23.77 17.96
CA GLN A 5 4.65 -23.33 16.63
C GLN A 5 3.63 -22.34 16.08
N ALA A 6 4.11 -21.31 15.37
CA ALA A 6 3.29 -20.33 14.67
C ALA A 6 3.67 -20.31 13.18
N LEU A 7 2.66 -20.09 12.33
CA LEU A 7 2.81 -19.90 10.89
C LEU A 7 2.38 -18.47 10.55
N LEU A 8 3.25 -17.70 9.89
CA LEU A 8 2.96 -16.36 9.44
C LEU A 8 2.73 -16.37 7.92
N LEU A 9 1.52 -15.98 7.51
CA LEU A 9 1.19 -15.80 6.09
C LEU A 9 1.39 -14.33 5.72
N LEU A 10 2.28 -14.07 4.77
CA LEU A 10 2.63 -12.73 4.32
C LEU A 10 1.93 -12.42 2.99
N ASN A 11 1.43 -11.20 2.87
CA ASN A 11 0.92 -10.63 1.62
C ASN A 11 1.14 -9.11 1.65
N MET A 12 0.95 -8.46 0.49
CA MET A 12 0.93 -7.00 0.34
C MET A 12 -0.22 -6.34 1.09
N GLY A 13 -1.27 -7.10 1.42
CA GLY A 13 -2.51 -6.59 1.97
C GLY A 13 -3.34 -5.84 0.93
N GLY A 14 -4.30 -5.08 1.41
CA GLY A 14 -5.21 -4.23 0.64
C GLY A 14 -5.99 -3.33 1.60
N PRO A 15 -6.64 -2.28 1.10
CA PRO A 15 -7.50 -1.43 1.92
C PRO A 15 -8.75 -2.21 2.35
N ASN A 16 -9.22 -2.02 3.60
CA ASN A 16 -10.44 -2.69 4.08
C ASN A 16 -11.74 -2.03 3.57
N ASN A 17 -11.63 -0.77 3.13
CA ASN A 17 -12.71 0.05 2.62
C ASN A 17 -12.13 1.16 1.71
N VAL A 18 -12.99 1.87 0.98
CA VAL A 18 -12.56 2.88 0.00
C VAL A 18 -11.83 4.06 0.67
N GLU A 19 -12.18 4.38 1.93
CA GLU A 19 -11.57 5.46 2.71
C GLU A 19 -10.10 5.17 3.04
N GLU A 20 -9.73 3.89 3.21
CA GLU A 20 -8.36 3.46 3.50
C GLU A 20 -7.44 3.37 2.27
N VAL A 21 -7.98 3.55 1.05
CA VAL A 21 -7.19 3.46 -0.20
C VAL A 21 -5.99 4.40 -0.18
N GLU A 22 -6.16 5.63 0.30
CA GLU A 22 -5.06 6.59 0.36
C GLU A 22 -3.94 6.12 1.29
N LEU A 23 -4.30 5.61 2.46
CA LEU A 23 -3.35 5.09 3.45
C LEU A 23 -2.61 3.87 2.89
N PHE A 24 -3.32 2.96 2.22
CA PHE A 24 -2.74 1.80 1.55
C PHE A 24 -1.70 2.22 0.51
N LEU A 25 -2.05 3.14 -0.40
CA LEU A 25 -1.12 3.62 -1.43
C LEU A 25 0.09 4.35 -0.84
N ARG A 26 -0.11 5.13 0.24
CA ARG A 26 0.98 5.79 0.98
C ARG A 26 1.96 4.78 1.54
N ASN A 27 1.47 3.72 2.18
CA ASN A 27 2.32 2.67 2.74
C ASN A 27 3.05 1.90 1.63
N MET A 28 2.35 1.55 0.56
CA MET A 28 2.91 0.83 -0.58
C MET A 28 4.04 1.61 -1.25
N PHE A 29 3.82 2.88 -1.62
CA PHE A 29 4.86 3.67 -2.30
C PHE A 29 5.92 4.28 -1.37
N ALA A 30 5.76 4.18 -0.05
CA ALA A 30 6.83 4.48 0.90
C ALA A 30 7.90 3.38 0.95
N ASP A 31 7.57 2.15 0.53
CA ASP A 31 8.48 1.00 0.57
C ASP A 31 9.64 1.15 -0.43
N LYS A 32 10.87 0.98 0.08
CA LYS A 32 12.10 1.00 -0.70
C LYS A 32 12.24 -0.16 -1.68
N ASN A 33 11.55 -1.27 -1.42
CA ASN A 33 11.56 -2.44 -2.29
C ASN A 33 10.56 -2.30 -3.44
N ILE A 34 9.57 -1.40 -3.32
CA ILE A 34 8.62 -1.06 -4.38
C ILE A 34 9.16 0.10 -5.23
N LEU A 35 9.64 1.16 -4.58
CA LEU A 35 10.32 2.28 -5.24
C LEU A 35 11.80 2.30 -4.84
N THR A 36 12.63 1.61 -5.63
CA THR A 36 14.07 1.39 -5.42
C THR A 36 14.91 2.63 -5.75
N MET A 37 14.68 3.72 -5.02
CA MET A 37 15.39 4.98 -5.15
C MET A 37 15.70 5.58 -3.77
N ASN A 38 16.42 6.71 -3.73
CA ASN A 38 16.74 7.35 -2.46
C ASN A 38 15.47 7.89 -1.76
N PRO A 39 15.48 8.10 -0.43
CA PRO A 39 14.28 8.49 0.32
C PRO A 39 13.63 9.80 -0.15
N TYR A 40 14.42 10.77 -0.58
CA TYR A 40 13.90 12.08 -1.02
C TYR A 40 13.19 11.99 -2.36
N THR A 41 13.80 11.32 -3.34
CA THR A 41 13.17 11.07 -4.64
C THR A 41 11.97 10.15 -4.50
N ARG A 42 12.04 9.12 -3.64
CA ARG A 42 10.90 8.23 -3.37
C ARG A 42 9.72 9.01 -2.83
N LYS A 43 9.94 9.90 -1.84
CA LYS A 43 8.87 10.74 -1.27
C LYS A 43 8.22 11.64 -2.31
N LEU A 44 9.01 12.23 -3.22
CA LEU A 44 8.48 13.07 -4.29
C LEU A 44 7.68 12.25 -5.31
N VAL A 45 8.27 11.15 -5.80
CA VAL A 45 7.63 10.27 -6.79
C VAL A 45 6.36 9.62 -6.21
N SER A 46 6.39 9.16 -4.96
CA SER A 46 5.23 8.57 -4.30
C SER A 46 4.08 9.57 -4.20
N ALA A 47 4.37 10.83 -3.83
CA ALA A 47 3.35 11.87 -3.78
C ALA A 47 2.73 12.15 -5.17
N ILE A 48 3.55 12.18 -6.22
CA ILE A 48 3.08 12.36 -7.60
C ILE A 48 2.19 11.18 -8.02
N ILE A 49 2.60 9.94 -7.75
CA ILE A 49 1.83 8.75 -8.13
C ILE A 49 0.48 8.73 -7.40
N ILE A 50 0.48 8.94 -6.08
CA ILE A 50 -0.72 8.91 -5.26
C ILE A 50 -1.69 10.00 -5.73
N ASN A 51 -1.24 11.25 -5.87
CA ASN A 51 -2.11 12.33 -6.33
C ASN A 51 -2.72 12.09 -7.71
N LYS A 52 -2.02 11.38 -8.61
CA LYS A 52 -2.52 11.07 -9.95
C LYS A 52 -3.50 9.89 -9.99
N ARG A 53 -3.33 8.91 -9.11
CA ARG A 53 -4.05 7.63 -9.17
C ARG A 53 -5.11 7.46 -8.08
N LEU A 54 -5.13 8.32 -7.06
CA LEU A 54 -5.96 8.10 -5.88
C LEU A 54 -7.44 7.89 -6.23
N GLU A 55 -8.01 8.80 -7.01
CA GLU A 55 -9.44 8.77 -7.33
C GLU A 55 -9.79 7.60 -8.28
N GLU A 56 -8.95 7.31 -9.27
CA GLU A 56 -9.09 6.13 -10.14
C GLU A 56 -9.07 4.82 -9.32
N VAL A 57 -8.14 4.72 -8.35
CA VAL A 57 -8.03 3.51 -7.51
C VAL A 57 -9.22 3.40 -6.56
N LYS A 58 -9.70 4.51 -5.96
CA LYS A 58 -10.92 4.51 -5.14
C LYS A 58 -12.14 4.07 -5.95
N GLU A 59 -12.32 4.60 -7.15
CA GLU A 59 -13.39 4.19 -8.06
C GLU A 59 -13.32 2.70 -8.35
N ASN A 60 -12.12 2.20 -8.72
CA ASN A 60 -11.91 0.78 -8.97
C ASN A 60 -12.24 -0.10 -7.76
N TYR A 61 -11.84 0.29 -6.54
CA TYR A 61 -12.21 -0.45 -5.34
C TYR A 61 -13.71 -0.37 -5.05
N GLY A 62 -14.36 0.77 -5.30
CA GLY A 62 -15.82 0.91 -5.14
C GLY A 62 -16.64 0.04 -6.10
N LEU A 63 -16.06 -0.37 -7.24
CA LEU A 63 -16.68 -1.31 -8.16
C LEU A 63 -16.61 -2.78 -7.69
N LEU A 64 -15.75 -3.08 -6.70
CA LEU A 64 -15.54 -4.45 -6.20
C LEU A 64 -16.51 -4.84 -5.06
N GLY A 65 -17.33 -3.90 -4.59
CA GLY A 65 -18.29 -4.08 -3.49
C GLY A 65 -17.72 -3.67 -2.13
#